data_AF-A0AAW5JKB3-F1
#
_entry.id   AF-A0AAW5JKB3-F1
#
_cell.length_a   1.000
_cell.length_b   1.000
_cell.length_c   1.000
_cell.angle_alpha   90.00
_cell.angle_beta   90.00
_cell.angle_gamma   90.00
#
_symmetry.space_group_name_H-M   'P 1'
#
loop_
_entity.id
_entity.type
_entity.pdbx_description
1 polymer ?
#
loop_
_entity_poly.entity_id
_entity_poly.type
_entity_poly.pdbx_seq_one_letter_code
_entity_poly.pdbx_strand_id
1 'polypeptide(L)'
;MKKASIWIIGTLLCALLAACGSNPAAETPEQSPTAAVQTPASSPSGALEPSPTPEPTSEPPQTSLLTEENAPARAAYGAALMELLDHNILPDGTDYSNGYIGSIEDRERMAQNQFAVWDVDGDGREELILLYTTTAGERGFVFDWDEASGELRTQLEEFPLLTFYENGAVMAGWSHNQGKGGDFWPYFLYQYLPETDGYQQVGAVDAWDRALGIEGYPDQVDRSGTGFVYYIYGDLAAEWDKVEPVDAAEYHAWLDPYLGEGEELALPYCPLTAENIRMIQTAG
;
A
#
# COMPACT_ATOMS: atom_id res chain seq x y z
N MET A 1 3.46 57.48 7.94
CA MET A 1 2.53 57.19 6.83
C MET A 1 2.33 55.68 6.78
N LYS A 2 1.22 55.21 7.33
CA LYS A 2 0.86 53.79 7.42
C LYS A 2 0.08 53.42 6.16
N LYS A 3 0.47 52.37 5.43
CA LYS A 3 -0.34 51.78 4.37
C LYS A 3 -0.98 50.52 4.91
N ALA A 4 -2.28 50.60 5.18
CA ALA A 4 -3.14 49.47 5.46
C ALA A 4 -3.59 48.89 4.11
N SER A 5 -3.40 47.59 3.91
CA SER A 5 -4.00 46.85 2.81
C SER A 5 -5.07 45.92 3.39
N ILE A 6 -6.31 46.22 3.02
CA ILE A 6 -7.53 45.47 3.32
C ILE A 6 -7.62 44.33 2.30
N TRP A 7 -7.84 43.09 2.76
CA TRP A 7 -8.32 42.00 1.92
C TRP A 7 -9.66 41.52 2.48
N ILE A 8 -10.69 41.59 1.64
CA ILE A 8 -12.07 41.18 1.92
C ILE A 8 -12.38 39.97 1.01
N ILE A 9 -12.69 38.86 1.68
CA ILE A 9 -13.76 37.85 1.46
C ILE A 9 -13.86 37.14 0.10
N GLY A 10 -13.93 35.80 0.20
CA GLY A 10 -14.53 34.91 -0.80
C GLY A 10 -15.00 33.60 -0.18
N THR A 11 -16.00 33.64 0.72
CA THR A 11 -16.67 32.45 1.27
C THR A 11 -17.60 31.87 0.20
N LEU A 12 -17.30 30.68 -0.34
CA LEU A 12 -18.19 29.98 -1.26
C LEU A 12 -19.14 29.09 -0.46
N LEU A 13 -20.37 29.57 -0.32
CA LEU A 13 -21.51 28.86 0.27
C LEU A 13 -22.28 28.21 -0.89
N CYS A 14 -22.28 26.87 -0.99
CA CYS A 14 -23.16 26.15 -1.91
C CYS A 14 -24.22 25.38 -1.11
N ALA A 15 -25.40 25.97 -0.99
CA ALA A 15 -26.62 25.28 -0.65
C ALA A 15 -27.65 25.58 -1.74
N LEU A 16 -28.12 24.55 -2.45
CA LEU A 16 -29.44 24.56 -3.09
C LEU A 16 -30.11 23.19 -2.94
N LEU A 17 -31.36 23.30 -2.50
CA LEU A 17 -32.35 22.25 -2.24
C LEU A 17 -33.01 21.80 -3.55
N ALA A 18 -33.45 20.54 -3.61
CA ALA A 18 -34.72 20.17 -4.24
C ALA A 18 -35.27 18.88 -3.63
N ALA A 19 -36.57 18.89 -3.37
CA ALA A 19 -37.33 17.93 -2.59
C ALA A 19 -38.19 17.00 -3.47
N CYS A 20 -38.76 15.98 -2.80
CA CYS A 20 -39.96 15.19 -3.12
C CYS A 20 -39.82 13.97 -4.05
N GLY A 21 -39.69 12.79 -3.42
CA GLY A 21 -40.78 11.81 -3.27
C GLY A 21 -41.16 10.93 -4.46
N SER A 22 -41.04 9.60 -4.27
CA SER A 22 -42.09 8.57 -4.41
C SER A 22 -41.45 7.19 -4.71
N ASN A 23 -41.62 6.22 -3.81
CA ASN A 23 -41.38 4.81 -4.12
C ASN A 23 -42.45 4.29 -5.09
N PRO A 24 -42.07 3.36 -5.97
CA PRO A 24 -42.88 2.16 -6.13
C PRO A 24 -42.05 0.86 -6.08
N ALA A 25 -42.66 -0.08 -5.36
CA ALA A 25 -42.77 -1.52 -5.58
C ALA A 25 -41.57 -2.33 -6.11
N ALA A 26 -41.26 -3.35 -5.32
CA ALA A 26 -40.51 -4.54 -5.68
C ALA A 26 -41.04 -5.23 -6.93
N GLU A 27 -40.12 -5.66 -7.78
CA GLU A 27 -40.29 -6.84 -8.64
C GLU A 27 -39.04 -7.72 -8.54
N THR A 28 -39.25 -8.89 -7.96
CA THR A 28 -38.39 -10.07 -8.03
C THR A 28 -38.20 -10.51 -9.48
N PRO A 29 -36.99 -10.92 -9.90
CA PRO A 29 -36.86 -11.90 -10.97
C PRO A 29 -36.50 -13.28 -10.43
N GLU A 30 -37.18 -14.24 -11.01
CA GLU A 30 -37.27 -15.66 -10.70
C GLU A 30 -35.93 -16.42 -10.82
N GLN A 31 -35.85 -17.50 -10.05
CA GLN A 31 -34.88 -18.57 -10.20
C GLN A 31 -35.05 -19.31 -11.53
N SER A 32 -33.92 -19.77 -12.11
CA SER A 32 -33.61 -21.17 -12.53
C SER A 32 -32.86 -21.24 -13.88
N PRO A 33 -32.13 -22.34 -14.22
CA PRO A 33 -31.93 -23.57 -13.46
C PRO A 33 -30.46 -24.05 -13.28
N THR A 34 -30.28 -24.77 -12.18
CA THR A 34 -29.52 -26.02 -11.96
C THR A 34 -28.47 -26.45 -12.99
N ALA A 35 -27.20 -26.40 -12.56
CA ALA A 35 -26.08 -27.10 -13.15
C ALA A 35 -26.23 -28.63 -13.05
N ALA A 36 -26.05 -29.31 -14.18
CA ALA A 36 -25.94 -30.77 -14.24
C ALA A 36 -24.49 -31.20 -14.04
N VAL A 37 -24.28 -32.02 -13.01
CA VAL A 37 -23.04 -32.74 -12.69
C VAL A 37 -22.69 -33.73 -13.80
N GLN A 38 -21.47 -33.66 -14.34
CA GLN A 38 -20.81 -34.79 -14.99
C GLN A 38 -19.30 -34.77 -14.73
N THR A 39 -18.78 -35.90 -14.24
CA THR A 39 -17.37 -36.32 -14.28
C THR A 39 -17.36 -37.86 -14.24
N PRO A 40 -16.29 -38.59 -14.60
CA PRO A 40 -15.17 -38.32 -15.51
C PRO A 40 -15.04 -39.40 -16.61
N ALA A 41 -14.13 -39.21 -17.57
CA ALA A 41 -13.58 -40.32 -18.38
C ALA A 41 -12.04 -40.28 -18.35
N SER A 42 -11.43 -41.44 -18.14
CA SER A 42 -10.01 -41.65 -17.85
C SER A 42 -9.14 -41.81 -19.11
N SER A 43 -7.93 -41.22 -19.07
CA SER A 43 -6.60 -41.75 -19.50
C SER A 43 -6.33 -42.04 -21.00
N PRO A 44 -5.07 -41.88 -21.51
CA PRO A 44 -3.90 -42.56 -20.96
C PRO A 44 -2.58 -41.77 -20.80
N SER A 45 -1.73 -42.42 -20.00
CA SER A 45 -0.38 -42.10 -19.54
C SER A 45 0.66 -42.04 -20.67
N GLY A 46 1.49 -40.99 -20.64
CA GLY A 46 2.81 -40.93 -21.27
C GLY A 46 3.82 -40.51 -20.20
N ALA A 47 4.70 -41.44 -19.82
CA ALA A 47 5.75 -41.23 -18.83
C ALA A 47 6.86 -40.33 -19.40
N LEU A 48 7.15 -39.23 -18.70
CA LEU A 48 8.39 -38.46 -18.84
C LEU A 48 9.13 -38.56 -17.49
N GLU A 49 10.39 -38.96 -17.56
CA GLU A 49 11.30 -39.08 -16.41
C GLU A 49 11.52 -37.71 -15.75
N PRO A 50 11.63 -37.63 -14.41
CA PRO A 50 11.92 -36.37 -13.74
C PRO A 50 13.40 -36.01 -13.86
N SER A 51 13.66 -34.82 -14.40
CA SER A 51 14.95 -34.12 -14.33
C SER A 51 15.26 -33.74 -12.87
N PRO A 52 16.53 -33.72 -12.41
CA PRO A 52 16.83 -33.46 -11.01
C PRO A 52 16.47 -32.04 -10.61
N THR A 53 15.63 -31.95 -9.57
CA THR A 53 15.26 -30.74 -8.85
C THR A 53 16.51 -30.07 -8.27
N PRO A 54 16.77 -28.77 -8.52
CA PRO A 54 17.80 -28.05 -7.77
C PRO A 54 17.37 -28.00 -6.30
N GLU A 55 18.27 -28.37 -5.39
CA GLU A 55 18.06 -28.21 -3.96
C GLU A 55 17.79 -26.73 -3.65
N PRO A 56 16.72 -26.39 -2.92
CA PRO A 56 16.58 -25.04 -2.40
C PRO A 56 17.70 -24.85 -1.39
N THR A 57 18.66 -23.98 -1.73
CA THR A 57 19.56 -23.41 -0.73
C THR A 57 18.70 -22.47 0.10
N SER A 58 18.15 -23.02 1.18
CA SER A 58 17.45 -22.26 2.21
C SER A 58 18.49 -21.45 2.98
N GLU A 59 18.89 -20.30 2.43
CA GLU A 59 19.39 -19.24 3.30
C GLU A 59 18.23 -18.81 4.22
N PRO A 60 18.43 -18.74 5.54
CA PRO A 60 17.42 -18.23 6.44
C PRO A 60 17.09 -16.78 6.06
N PRO A 61 15.84 -16.32 6.25
CA PRO A 61 15.48 -14.92 6.04
C PRO A 61 16.45 -14.05 6.82
N GLN A 62 17.07 -13.08 6.14
CA GLN A 62 17.97 -12.09 6.73
C GLN A 62 17.19 -11.37 7.83
N THR A 63 17.22 -11.86 9.07
CA THR A 63 16.66 -11.10 10.18
C THR A 63 17.51 -9.84 10.24
N SER A 64 16.93 -8.65 10.07
CA SER A 64 17.67 -7.39 10.20
C SER A 64 18.48 -7.50 11.50
N LEU A 65 19.80 -7.64 11.34
CA LEU A 65 20.67 -7.85 12.47
C LEU A 65 20.59 -6.56 13.26
N LEU A 66 20.17 -6.64 14.51
CA LEU A 66 20.26 -5.55 15.47
C LEU A 66 21.69 -5.01 15.47
N THR A 67 21.97 -3.99 14.66
CA THR A 67 23.24 -3.28 14.69
C THR A 67 23.21 -2.35 15.89
N GLU A 68 24.34 -2.20 16.59
CA GLU A 68 24.43 -1.22 17.68
C GLU A 68 24.14 0.21 17.16
N GLU A 69 24.34 0.44 15.86
CA GLU A 69 24.09 1.69 15.15
C GLU A 69 22.59 2.05 15.09
N ASN A 70 21.70 1.07 14.87
CA ASN A 70 20.25 1.32 14.80
C ASN A 70 19.54 1.31 16.17
N ALA A 71 20.27 1.00 17.26
CA ALA A 71 19.67 0.94 18.60
C ALA A 71 19.01 2.26 19.06
N PRO A 72 19.57 3.46 18.81
CA PRO A 72 18.91 4.72 19.14
C PRO A 72 17.61 4.94 18.35
N ALA A 73 17.61 4.64 17.04
CA ALA A 73 16.43 4.74 16.19
C ALA A 73 15.31 3.80 16.69
N ARG A 74 15.63 2.53 16.95
CA ARG A 74 14.70 1.55 17.53
C ARG A 74 14.14 1.98 18.88
N ALA A 75 14.95 2.64 19.71
CA ALA A 75 14.47 3.19 20.98
C ALA A 75 13.44 4.30 20.75
N ALA A 76 13.69 5.20 19.79
CA ALA A 76 12.75 6.26 19.41
C ALA A 76 11.46 5.70 18.79
N TYR A 77 11.55 4.73 17.88
CA TYR A 77 10.40 4.04 17.30
C TYR A 77 9.56 3.37 18.39
N GLY A 78 10.21 2.65 19.32
CA GLY A 78 9.48 1.99 20.40
C GLY A 78 8.78 2.99 21.34
N ALA A 79 9.39 4.16 21.59
CA ALA A 79 8.75 5.22 22.36
C ALA A 79 7.52 5.79 21.63
N ALA A 80 7.63 6.07 20.34
CA ALA A 80 6.52 6.59 19.53
C ALA A 80 5.37 5.59 19.39
N LEU A 81 5.68 4.29 19.18
CA LEU A 81 4.67 3.24 19.14
C LEU A 81 3.99 3.03 20.49
N MET A 82 4.71 3.22 21.60
CA MET A 82 4.09 3.17 22.94
C MET A 82 3.17 4.37 23.15
N GLU A 83 3.56 5.56 22.70
CA GLU A 83 2.71 6.76 22.76
C GLU A 83 1.44 6.58 21.93
N LEU A 84 1.55 5.99 20.73
CA LEU A 84 0.41 5.59 19.92
C LEU A 84 -0.50 4.59 20.66
N LEU A 85 0.09 3.56 21.27
CA LEU A 85 -0.66 2.53 21.98
C LEU A 85 -1.33 3.06 23.25
N ASP A 86 -0.73 4.02 23.95
CA ASP A 86 -1.18 4.50 25.25
C ASP A 86 -2.10 5.71 25.16
N HIS A 87 -1.89 6.56 24.14
CA HIS A 87 -2.55 7.85 24.02
C HIS A 87 -3.18 8.10 22.64
N ASN A 88 -3.03 7.19 21.68
CA ASN A 88 -3.51 7.33 20.31
C ASN A 88 -2.99 8.59 19.62
N ILE A 89 -1.70 8.87 19.81
CA ILE A 89 -0.95 9.92 19.12
C ILE A 89 0.02 9.22 18.17
N LEU A 90 -0.09 9.52 16.88
CA LEU A 90 0.74 8.91 15.84
C LEU A 90 2.21 9.39 15.93
N PRO A 91 3.16 8.65 15.35
CA PRO A 91 4.57 9.04 15.34
C PRO A 91 4.84 10.40 14.64
N ASP A 92 3.97 10.83 13.72
CA ASP A 92 4.01 12.17 13.10
C ASP A 92 3.44 13.29 13.99
N GLY A 93 2.98 12.95 15.21
CA GLY A 93 2.35 13.87 16.15
C GLY A 93 0.85 14.11 15.93
N THR A 94 0.22 13.45 14.94
CA THR A 94 -1.23 13.54 14.74
C THR A 94 -1.97 12.99 15.95
N ASP A 95 -2.81 13.83 16.56
CA ASP A 95 -3.51 13.53 17.81
C ASP A 95 -4.93 12.99 17.55
N TYR A 96 -5.14 11.70 17.85
CA TYR A 96 -6.44 11.04 17.88
C TYR A 96 -6.85 10.61 19.30
N SER A 97 -6.30 11.26 20.34
CA SER A 97 -6.54 10.93 21.76
C SER A 97 -7.98 11.17 22.22
N ASN A 98 -8.79 11.91 21.45
CA ASN A 98 -10.14 12.28 21.87
C ASN A 98 -11.04 11.05 22.10
N GLY A 99 -11.33 10.78 23.37
CA GLY A 99 -12.13 9.62 23.80
C GLY A 99 -11.34 8.32 23.92
N TYR A 100 -10.05 8.34 23.59
CA TYR A 100 -9.12 7.26 23.86
C TYR A 100 -8.64 7.35 25.30
N ILE A 101 -8.75 6.25 26.05
CA ILE A 101 -8.33 6.20 27.46
C ILE A 101 -7.27 5.11 27.72
N GLY A 102 -6.78 4.48 26.66
CA GLY A 102 -5.81 3.38 26.76
C GLY A 102 -6.35 2.16 27.52
N SER A 103 -7.68 1.93 27.44
CA SER A 103 -8.31 0.77 28.08
C SER A 103 -7.82 -0.55 27.47
N ILE A 104 -8.14 -1.67 28.12
CA ILE A 104 -7.82 -3.00 27.57
C ILE A 104 -8.46 -3.17 26.19
N GLU A 105 -9.71 -2.78 26.03
CA GLU A 105 -10.42 -2.86 24.75
C GLU A 105 -9.79 -1.95 23.68
N ASP A 106 -9.37 -0.74 24.06
CA ASP A 106 -8.68 0.17 23.15
C ASP A 106 -7.37 -0.45 22.63
N ARG A 107 -6.58 -1.05 23.53
CA ARG A 107 -5.31 -1.71 23.18
C ARG A 107 -5.53 -2.97 22.36
N GLU A 108 -6.60 -3.72 22.61
CA GLU A 108 -6.99 -4.89 21.80
C GLU A 108 -7.38 -4.48 20.37
N ARG A 109 -8.03 -3.32 20.20
CA ARG A 109 -8.29 -2.76 18.86
C ARG A 109 -7.01 -2.29 18.20
N MET A 110 -6.11 -1.63 18.93
CA MET A 110 -4.81 -1.21 18.41
C MET A 110 -3.95 -2.37 17.93
N ALA A 111 -4.06 -3.55 18.55
CA ALA A 111 -3.33 -4.75 18.13
C ALA A 111 -3.70 -5.27 16.73
N GLN A 112 -4.76 -4.75 16.11
CA GLN A 112 -5.09 -5.04 14.70
C GLN A 112 -4.20 -4.26 13.72
N ASN A 113 -3.61 -3.15 14.17
CA ASN A 113 -2.57 -2.45 13.44
C ASN A 113 -1.27 -3.25 13.46
N GLN A 114 -0.41 -3.03 12.48
CA GLN A 114 0.84 -3.74 12.34
C GLN A 114 2.00 -2.78 12.15
N PHE A 115 3.19 -3.20 12.56
CA PHE A 115 4.41 -2.47 12.30
C PHE A 115 5.58 -3.41 12.03
N ALA A 116 6.60 -2.89 11.34
CA ALA A 116 7.88 -3.52 11.12
C ALA A 116 9.00 -2.48 11.31
N VAL A 117 10.21 -2.93 11.62
CA VAL A 117 11.42 -2.09 11.62
C VAL A 117 12.43 -2.76 10.70
N TRP A 118 12.81 -2.06 9.63
CA TRP A 118 13.62 -2.63 8.55
C TRP A 118 14.23 -1.52 7.69
N ASP A 119 15.42 -1.78 7.12
CA ASP A 119 16.06 -0.92 6.12
C ASP A 119 15.38 -1.14 4.75
N VAL A 120 14.39 -0.31 4.44
CA VAL A 120 13.53 -0.44 3.25
C VAL A 120 14.00 0.42 2.08
N ASP A 121 14.95 1.32 2.30
CA ASP A 121 15.53 2.17 1.26
C ASP A 121 16.98 1.80 0.88
N GLY A 122 17.61 0.91 1.66
CA GLY A 122 18.93 0.35 1.41
C GLY A 122 20.07 1.27 1.84
N ASP A 123 19.80 2.29 2.66
CA ASP A 123 20.81 3.25 3.10
C ASP A 123 21.60 2.81 4.36
N GLY A 124 21.21 1.68 4.96
CA GLY A 124 21.83 1.08 6.14
C GLY A 124 21.20 1.51 7.47
N ARG A 125 20.33 2.52 7.46
CA ARG A 125 19.46 2.84 8.61
C ARG A 125 18.18 2.01 8.52
N GLU A 126 17.51 1.87 9.65
CA GLU A 126 16.23 1.16 9.69
C GLU A 126 15.10 2.14 9.84
N GLU A 127 14.04 1.93 9.07
CA GLU A 127 12.82 2.72 9.14
C GLU A 127 11.77 1.99 9.98
N LEU A 128 10.88 2.77 10.60
CA LEU A 128 9.63 2.25 11.15
C LEU A 128 8.56 2.28 10.07
N ILE A 129 8.05 1.10 9.71
CA ILE A 129 6.87 0.93 8.88
C ILE A 129 5.66 0.71 9.77
N LEU A 130 4.62 1.54 9.64
CA LEU A 130 3.39 1.44 10.42
C LEU A 130 2.17 1.33 9.50
N LEU A 131 1.41 0.25 9.62
CA LEU A 131 0.12 0.05 8.97
C LEU A 131 -0.99 0.32 9.99
N TYR A 132 -1.61 1.49 9.90
CA TYR A 132 -2.58 2.00 10.85
C TYR A 132 -3.97 2.11 10.21
N THR A 133 -4.86 1.19 10.61
CA THR A 133 -6.26 1.10 10.18
C THR A 133 -7.17 1.25 11.39
N THR A 134 -7.91 2.36 11.43
CA THR A 134 -8.89 2.63 12.47
C THR A 134 -10.17 3.18 11.86
N THR A 135 -11.16 3.47 12.70
CA THR A 135 -12.39 4.16 12.26
C THR A 135 -12.13 5.58 11.76
N ALA A 136 -10.96 6.17 12.05
CA ALA A 136 -10.58 7.49 11.56
C ALA A 136 -9.99 7.45 10.13
N GLY A 137 -9.62 6.28 9.64
CA GLY A 137 -9.02 6.08 8.32
C GLY A 137 -7.93 5.00 8.33
N GLU A 138 -7.36 4.81 7.15
CA GLU A 138 -6.33 3.84 6.85
C GLU A 138 -5.10 4.57 6.31
N ARG A 139 -3.96 4.42 7.00
CA ARG A 139 -2.70 5.07 6.66
C ARG A 139 -1.55 4.08 6.85
N GLY A 140 -0.72 3.94 5.83
CA GLY A 140 0.58 3.29 5.86
C GLY A 140 1.67 4.36 5.91
N PHE A 141 2.68 4.15 6.75
CA PHE A 141 3.77 5.11 6.94
C PHE A 141 5.13 4.44 6.83
N VAL A 142 6.09 5.24 6.40
CA VAL A 142 7.53 4.97 6.58
C VAL A 142 8.12 6.16 7.34
N PHE A 143 8.72 5.89 8.49
CA PHE A 143 9.39 6.88 9.33
C PHE A 143 10.87 6.59 9.42
N ASP A 144 11.69 7.61 9.26
CA ASP A 144 13.10 7.61 9.63
C ASP A 144 13.30 8.37 10.95
N TRP A 145 14.43 8.17 11.59
CA TRP A 145 14.86 8.86 12.79
C TRP A 145 16.12 9.68 12.52
N ASP A 146 16.00 11.00 12.65
CA ASP A 146 17.15 11.91 12.49
C ASP A 146 17.97 11.97 13.78
N GLU A 147 19.18 11.42 13.77
CA GLU A 147 20.07 11.42 14.94
C GLU A 147 20.41 12.84 15.43
N ALA A 148 20.52 13.80 14.51
CA ALA A 148 20.95 15.16 14.83
C ALA A 148 19.93 15.94 15.68
N SER A 149 18.63 15.80 15.35
CA SER A 149 17.52 16.41 16.10
C SER A 149 16.92 15.48 17.15
N GLY A 150 17.05 14.17 16.95
CA GLY A 150 16.36 13.13 17.72
C GLY A 150 14.87 12.98 17.36
N GLU A 151 14.41 13.61 16.27
CA GLU A 151 13.02 13.60 15.84
C GLU A 151 12.72 12.51 14.79
N LEU A 152 11.47 12.05 14.76
CA LEU A 152 10.98 11.17 13.69
C LEU A 152 10.52 12.00 12.50
N ARG A 153 10.87 11.56 11.30
CA ARG A 153 10.46 12.19 10.04
C ARG A 153 9.69 11.18 9.19
N THR A 154 8.50 11.57 8.74
CA THR A 154 7.76 10.81 7.73
C THR A 154 8.45 10.89 6.38
N GLN A 155 8.92 9.76 5.85
CA GLN A 155 9.47 9.64 4.50
C GLN A 155 8.40 9.31 3.45
N LEU A 156 7.36 8.55 3.85
CA LEU A 156 6.20 8.19 3.02
C LEU A 156 4.94 8.09 3.87
N GLU A 157 3.82 8.54 3.32
CA GLU A 157 2.48 8.32 3.84
C GLU A 157 1.54 7.98 2.69
N GLU A 158 0.88 6.83 2.77
CA GLU A 158 -0.02 6.31 1.72
C GLU A 158 -1.15 5.45 2.31
N PHE A 159 -2.00 4.86 1.48
CA PHE A 159 -2.89 3.78 1.90
C PHE A 159 -2.06 2.55 2.38
N PRO A 160 -2.48 1.79 3.43
CA PRO A 160 -1.66 0.74 4.05
C PRO A 160 -1.61 -0.58 3.25
N LEU A 161 -1.49 -0.48 1.93
CA LEU A 161 -1.21 -1.58 1.01
C LEU A 161 0.15 -1.33 0.36
N LEU A 162 1.22 -1.49 1.14
CA LEU A 162 2.58 -1.15 0.73
C LEU A 162 3.38 -2.43 0.43
N THR A 163 4.02 -2.46 -0.74
CA THR A 163 4.97 -3.49 -1.16
C THR A 163 6.33 -2.83 -1.36
N PHE A 164 7.33 -3.29 -0.64
CA PHE A 164 8.68 -2.71 -0.64
C PHE A 164 9.63 -3.60 -1.44
N TYR A 165 10.60 -2.99 -2.10
CA TYR A 165 11.61 -3.69 -2.91
C TYR A 165 13.02 -3.35 -2.42
N GLU A 166 13.95 -4.30 -2.56
CA GLU A 166 15.35 -4.18 -2.09
C GLU A 166 16.09 -2.94 -2.62
N ASN A 167 15.65 -2.38 -3.74
CA ASN A 167 16.25 -1.21 -4.38
C ASN A 167 15.62 0.12 -3.93
N GLY A 168 14.82 0.11 -2.86
CA GLY A 168 14.15 1.30 -2.32
C GLY A 168 12.95 1.77 -3.14
N ALA A 169 12.39 0.91 -4.01
CA ALA A 169 11.10 1.18 -4.63
C ALA A 169 9.94 0.73 -3.73
N VAL A 170 8.80 1.43 -3.83
CA VAL A 170 7.56 1.07 -3.11
C VAL A 170 6.39 1.12 -4.06
N MET A 171 5.60 0.04 -4.10
CA MET A 171 4.26 0.05 -4.66
C MET A 171 3.24 0.27 -3.56
N ALA A 172 2.47 1.35 -3.66
CA ALA A 172 1.36 1.64 -2.77
C ALA A 172 0.04 1.40 -3.50
N GLY A 173 -0.64 0.30 -3.17
CA GLY A 173 -1.95 0.00 -3.72
C GLY A 173 -2.97 1.07 -3.36
N TRP A 174 -3.87 1.41 -4.29
CA TRP A 174 -4.92 2.38 -4.02
C TRP A 174 -5.88 1.87 -2.94
N SER A 175 -6.56 2.79 -2.27
CA SER A 175 -7.59 2.44 -1.27
C SER A 175 -8.74 1.60 -1.83
N HIS A 176 -8.97 1.66 -3.14
CA HIS A 176 -10.04 0.93 -3.80
C HIS A 176 -9.61 0.52 -5.21
N ASN A 177 -9.99 -0.69 -5.61
CA ASN A 177 -9.96 -1.11 -7.00
C ASN A 177 -11.28 -0.74 -7.70
N GLN A 178 -11.34 0.49 -8.23
CA GLN A 178 -12.52 1.03 -8.92
C GLN A 178 -12.42 0.93 -10.45
N GLY A 179 -11.27 0.46 -10.95
CA GLY A 179 -10.95 0.33 -12.35
C GLY A 179 -11.57 -0.91 -13.00
N LYS A 180 -11.05 -1.24 -14.18
CA LYS A 180 -11.44 -2.46 -14.91
C LYS A 180 -10.38 -3.55 -14.77
N GLY A 181 -9.47 -3.43 -13.80
CA GLY A 181 -8.30 -4.29 -13.64
C GLY A 181 -8.60 -5.68 -13.11
N GLY A 182 -9.80 -5.94 -12.61
CA GLY A 182 -10.15 -7.26 -12.07
C GLY A 182 -9.26 -7.61 -10.88
N ASP A 183 -8.49 -8.68 -10.99
CA ASP A 183 -7.53 -9.09 -9.95
C ASP A 183 -6.27 -8.21 -9.92
N PHE A 184 -6.01 -7.40 -10.95
CA PHE A 184 -4.96 -6.38 -10.90
C PHE A 184 -5.39 -5.24 -9.99
N TRP A 185 -4.64 -5.02 -8.91
CA TRP A 185 -4.88 -3.92 -7.99
C TRP A 185 -4.12 -2.67 -8.47
N PRO A 186 -4.79 -1.52 -8.68
CA PRO A 186 -4.12 -0.32 -9.12
C PRO A 186 -3.23 0.25 -8.00
N TYR A 187 -2.14 0.92 -8.37
CA TYR A 187 -1.13 1.37 -7.41
C TYR A 187 -0.43 2.66 -7.83
N PHE A 188 0.17 3.32 -6.85
CA PHE A 188 1.20 4.34 -7.03
C PHE A 188 2.59 3.70 -6.93
N LEU A 189 3.52 4.14 -7.76
CA LEU A 189 4.92 3.73 -7.71
C LEU A 189 5.75 4.86 -7.14
N TYR A 190 6.56 4.53 -6.14
CA TYR A 190 7.47 5.42 -5.45
C TYR A 190 8.91 4.94 -5.59
N GLN A 191 9.84 5.89 -5.68
CA GLN A 191 11.27 5.64 -5.62
C GLN A 191 11.87 6.45 -4.47
N TYR A 192 12.72 5.82 -3.66
CA TYR A 192 13.51 6.52 -2.66
C TYR A 192 14.51 7.50 -3.32
N LEU A 193 14.62 8.70 -2.75
CA LEU A 193 15.56 9.74 -3.16
C LEU A 193 16.53 10.09 -2.02
N PRO A 194 17.81 9.66 -2.08
CA PRO A 194 18.79 9.96 -1.05
C PRO A 194 19.02 11.45 -0.79
N GLU A 195 18.78 12.32 -1.78
CA GLU A 195 19.01 13.77 -1.64
C GLU A 195 18.01 14.45 -0.71
N THR A 196 16.78 13.93 -0.67
CA THR A 196 15.71 14.43 0.20
C THR A 196 15.44 13.51 1.37
N ASP A 197 15.98 12.29 1.31
CA ASP A 197 15.83 11.25 2.30
C ASP A 197 14.34 10.97 2.55
N GLY A 198 13.68 10.54 1.47
CA GLY A 198 12.24 10.32 1.38
C GLY A 198 11.82 9.81 0.00
N TYR A 199 10.54 9.45 -0.13
CA TYR A 199 10.02 8.82 -1.34
C TYR A 199 9.38 9.83 -2.30
N GLN A 200 9.68 9.71 -3.59
CA GLN A 200 9.03 10.45 -4.67
C GLN A 200 8.12 9.53 -5.48
N GLN A 201 6.88 9.95 -5.70
CA GLN A 201 5.98 9.29 -6.64
C GLN A 201 6.51 9.47 -8.07
N VAL A 202 6.73 8.36 -8.77
CA VAL A 202 7.23 8.32 -10.16
C VAL A 202 6.15 7.88 -11.16
N GLY A 203 5.00 7.40 -10.68
CA GLY A 203 3.82 7.19 -11.50
C GLY A 203 2.67 6.52 -10.75
N ALA A 204 1.61 6.20 -11.48
CA ALA A 204 0.50 5.39 -11.04
C ALA A 204 0.05 4.45 -12.16
N VAL A 205 -0.51 3.30 -11.81
CA VAL A 205 -0.94 2.29 -12.79
C VAL A 205 -2.31 1.74 -12.43
N ASP A 206 -3.18 1.68 -13.42
CA ASP A 206 -4.40 0.86 -13.43
C ASP A 206 -4.35 -0.10 -14.64
N ALA A 207 -5.25 -1.07 -14.70
CA ALA A 207 -5.35 -2.00 -15.81
C ALA A 207 -6.79 -2.20 -16.27
N TRP A 208 -6.94 -2.85 -17.44
CA TRP A 208 -8.19 -3.42 -17.88
C TRP A 208 -7.98 -4.91 -18.14
N ASP A 209 -8.70 -5.75 -17.40
CA ASP A 209 -8.77 -7.19 -17.58
C ASP A 209 -9.88 -7.56 -18.58
N ARG A 210 -9.49 -8.22 -19.66
CA ARG A 210 -10.39 -8.75 -20.68
C ARG A 210 -11.36 -9.81 -20.14
N ALA A 211 -10.94 -10.58 -19.13
CA ALA A 211 -11.72 -11.69 -18.58
C ALA A 211 -13.00 -11.23 -17.89
N LEU A 212 -13.08 -9.96 -17.48
CA LEU A 212 -14.30 -9.36 -16.93
C LEU A 212 -15.44 -9.24 -17.96
N GLY A 213 -15.15 -9.38 -19.27
CA GLY A 213 -16.16 -9.32 -20.32
C GLY A 213 -16.84 -7.96 -20.49
N ILE A 214 -16.23 -6.89 -19.98
CA ILE A 214 -16.73 -5.52 -20.10
C ILE A 214 -16.56 -5.06 -21.56
N GLU A 215 -17.64 -4.55 -22.16
CA GLU A 215 -17.63 -4.06 -23.54
C GLU A 215 -16.61 -2.91 -23.73
N GLY A 216 -15.94 -2.91 -24.89
CA GLY A 216 -14.99 -1.87 -25.26
C GLY A 216 -13.53 -2.15 -24.88
N TYR A 217 -13.20 -3.37 -24.43
CA TYR A 217 -11.80 -3.78 -24.25
C TYR A 217 -11.00 -3.55 -25.54
N PRO A 218 -9.84 -2.87 -25.47
CA PRO A 218 -9.08 -2.50 -26.66
C PRO A 218 -8.21 -3.66 -27.16
N ASP A 219 -8.83 -4.68 -27.78
CA ASP A 219 -8.14 -5.89 -28.27
C ASP A 219 -6.92 -5.57 -29.17
N GLN A 220 -6.94 -4.45 -29.91
CA GLN A 220 -5.81 -4.04 -30.76
C GLN A 220 -4.57 -3.58 -30.00
N VAL A 221 -4.70 -3.22 -28.72
CA VAL A 221 -3.58 -2.76 -27.86
C VAL A 221 -2.85 -3.94 -27.23
N ASP A 222 -3.58 -4.97 -26.80
CA ASP A 222 -3.06 -6.24 -26.22
C ASP A 222 -2.41 -7.13 -27.29
N ARG A 223 -1.25 -6.68 -27.79
CA ARG A 223 -0.44 -7.38 -28.79
C ARG A 223 0.28 -8.59 -28.18
N SER A 224 0.55 -8.54 -26.88
CA SER A 224 1.14 -9.64 -26.13
C SER A 224 0.15 -10.78 -25.88
N GLY A 225 -1.16 -10.54 -26.01
CA GLY A 225 -2.21 -11.55 -25.83
C GLY A 225 -2.36 -12.01 -24.38
N THR A 226 -2.04 -11.12 -23.43
CA THR A 226 -2.06 -11.42 -22.00
C THR A 226 -3.47 -11.41 -21.42
N GLY A 227 -4.41 -10.73 -22.09
CA GLY A 227 -5.72 -10.40 -21.53
C GLY A 227 -5.72 -9.13 -20.69
N PHE A 228 -4.59 -8.40 -20.63
CA PHE A 228 -4.49 -7.12 -19.94
C PHE A 228 -3.96 -6.01 -20.86
N VAL A 229 -4.48 -4.81 -20.62
CA VAL A 229 -3.84 -3.55 -21.02
C VAL A 229 -3.71 -2.64 -19.82
N TYR A 230 -2.75 -1.72 -19.84
CA TYR A 230 -2.37 -0.92 -18.67
C TYR A 230 -2.51 0.57 -18.94
N TYR A 231 -2.96 1.32 -17.96
CA TYR A 231 -3.01 2.78 -17.98
C TYR A 231 -1.91 3.29 -17.05
N ILE A 232 -0.95 4.02 -17.59
CA ILE A 232 0.19 4.56 -16.85
C ILE A 232 0.03 6.08 -16.77
N TYR A 233 0.00 6.60 -15.55
CA TYR A 233 -0.19 8.01 -15.25
C TYR A 233 1.10 8.59 -14.66
N GLY A 234 1.55 9.73 -15.19
CA GLY A 234 2.61 10.53 -14.57
C GLY A 234 2.04 11.47 -13.50
N ASP A 235 0.87 12.06 -13.78
CA ASP A 235 0.07 12.83 -12.82
C ASP A 235 -1.37 12.34 -12.88
N LEU A 236 -1.72 11.41 -11.98
CA LEU A 236 -3.04 10.78 -11.95
C LEU A 236 -4.19 11.81 -11.93
N ALA A 237 -4.04 12.89 -11.16
CA ALA A 237 -5.10 13.90 -11.02
C ALA A 237 -5.29 14.70 -12.32
N ALA A 238 -4.20 15.00 -13.03
CA ALA A 238 -4.25 15.74 -14.28
C ALA A 238 -4.63 14.85 -15.49
N GLU A 239 -4.31 13.56 -15.43
CA GLU A 239 -4.33 12.65 -16.58
C GLU A 239 -5.45 11.59 -16.53
N TRP A 240 -6.25 11.57 -15.45
CA TRP A 240 -7.42 10.70 -15.34
C TRP A 240 -8.30 10.75 -16.60
N ASP A 241 -8.66 9.58 -17.13
CA ASP A 241 -9.40 9.37 -18.38
C ASP A 241 -8.78 9.99 -19.66
N LYS A 242 -7.50 10.39 -19.63
CA LYS A 242 -6.80 11.02 -20.77
C LYS A 242 -5.65 10.21 -21.33
N VAL A 243 -5.18 9.20 -20.60
CA VAL A 243 -4.09 8.32 -21.07
C VAL A 243 -4.67 7.18 -21.90
N GLU A 244 -4.01 6.89 -23.01
CA GLU A 244 -4.31 5.70 -23.80
C GLU A 244 -3.66 4.48 -23.14
N PRO A 245 -4.32 3.31 -23.18
CA PRO A 245 -3.74 2.10 -22.60
C PRO A 245 -2.56 1.59 -23.44
N VAL A 246 -1.66 0.88 -22.78
CA VAL A 246 -0.48 0.26 -23.37
C VAL A 246 -0.52 -1.26 -23.22
N ASP A 247 0.25 -1.92 -24.08
CA ASP A 247 0.46 -3.37 -24.02
C ASP A 247 1.30 -3.77 -22.79
N ALA A 248 1.19 -5.02 -22.35
CA ALA A 248 1.99 -5.57 -21.25
C ALA A 248 3.51 -5.35 -21.44
N ALA A 249 4.03 -5.51 -22.65
CA ALA A 249 5.47 -5.31 -22.90
C ALA A 249 5.92 -3.86 -22.67
N GLU A 250 5.06 -2.88 -22.99
CA GLU A 250 5.33 -1.46 -22.77
C GLU A 250 5.22 -1.09 -21.29
N TYR A 251 4.24 -1.67 -20.58
CA TYR A 251 4.11 -1.55 -19.14
C TYR A 251 5.35 -2.09 -18.40
N HIS A 252 5.82 -3.29 -18.74
CA HIS A 252 7.04 -3.84 -18.14
C HIS A 252 8.28 -3.01 -18.47
N ALA A 253 8.40 -2.49 -19.70
CA ALA A 253 9.49 -1.60 -20.06
C ALA A 253 9.47 -0.26 -19.29
N TRP A 254 8.29 0.24 -18.91
CA TRP A 254 8.15 1.42 -18.06
C TRP A 254 8.53 1.13 -16.60
N LEU A 255 8.23 -0.07 -16.09
CA LEU A 255 8.58 -0.51 -14.74
C LEU A 255 10.07 -0.82 -14.53
N ASP A 256 10.71 -1.39 -15.55
CA ASP A 256 12.11 -1.85 -15.53
C ASP A 256 13.11 -0.87 -14.91
N PRO A 257 13.13 0.45 -15.22
CA PRO A 257 14.07 1.37 -14.59
C PRO A 257 13.85 1.60 -13.09
N TYR A 258 12.66 1.30 -12.56
CA TYR A 258 12.30 1.54 -11.16
C TYR A 258 12.41 0.29 -10.29
N LEU A 259 12.04 -0.88 -10.81
CA LEU A 259 12.17 -2.14 -10.05
C LEU A 259 13.44 -2.90 -10.41
N GLY A 260 13.85 -2.88 -11.69
CA GLY A 260 14.99 -3.64 -12.18
C GLY A 260 14.96 -5.10 -11.74
N GLU A 261 16.06 -5.54 -11.13
CA GLU A 261 16.20 -6.87 -10.49
C GLU A 261 15.86 -6.86 -8.99
N GLY A 262 15.32 -5.76 -8.46
CA GLY A 262 14.96 -5.64 -7.05
C GLY A 262 13.89 -6.64 -6.65
N GLU A 263 14.19 -7.48 -5.67
CA GLU A 263 13.23 -8.44 -5.14
C GLU A 263 12.30 -7.77 -4.12
N GLU A 264 11.10 -8.31 -3.95
CA GLU A 264 10.16 -7.87 -2.94
C GLU A 264 10.69 -8.22 -1.53
N LEU A 265 10.68 -7.23 -0.63
CA LEU A 265 11.09 -7.40 0.75
C LEU A 265 10.01 -8.11 1.57
N ALA A 266 10.37 -9.25 2.17
CA ALA A 266 9.52 -9.96 3.13
C ALA A 266 9.64 -9.34 4.52
N LEU A 267 8.91 -8.25 4.77
CA LEU A 267 8.98 -7.52 6.05
C LEU A 267 8.37 -8.30 7.22
N PRO A 268 9.03 -8.32 8.40
CA PRO A 268 8.57 -9.06 9.58
C PRO A 268 7.50 -8.29 10.37
N TYR A 269 6.36 -7.99 9.73
CA TYR A 269 5.26 -7.29 10.38
C TYR A 269 4.77 -8.03 11.62
N CYS A 270 4.56 -7.26 12.69
CA CYS A 270 4.01 -7.77 13.93
C CYS A 270 2.85 -6.89 14.44
N PRO A 271 1.89 -7.46 15.19
CA PRO A 271 0.80 -6.70 15.80
C PRO A 271 1.30 -5.56 16.70
N LEU A 272 0.63 -4.41 16.68
CA LEU A 272 0.93 -3.28 17.56
C LEU A 272 0.55 -3.59 19.02
N THR A 273 1.48 -4.21 19.74
CA THR A 273 1.32 -4.57 21.15
C THR A 273 2.53 -4.13 21.96
N ALA A 274 2.32 -3.87 23.25
CA ALA A 274 3.42 -3.48 24.15
C ALA A 274 4.53 -4.55 24.22
N GLU A 275 4.21 -5.82 23.99
CA GLU A 275 5.20 -6.89 23.92
C GLU A 275 6.07 -6.78 22.68
N ASN A 276 5.47 -6.70 21.49
CA ASN A 276 6.21 -6.57 20.24
C ASN A 276 7.01 -5.26 20.18
N ILE A 277 6.48 -4.16 20.73
CA ILE A 277 7.20 -2.88 20.82
C ILE A 277 8.48 -3.02 21.67
N ARG A 278 8.44 -3.80 22.77
CA ARG A 278 9.66 -4.05 23.56
C ARG A 278 10.67 -4.91 22.81
N MET A 279 10.20 -5.85 21.98
CA MET A 279 11.08 -6.75 21.23
C MET A 279 11.98 -6.00 20.25
N ILE A 280 11.52 -4.91 19.64
CA ILE A 280 12.38 -4.11 18.75
C ILE A 280 13.46 -3.33 19.52
N GLN A 281 13.30 -3.09 20.82
CA GLN A 281 14.26 -2.32 21.64
C GLN A 281 15.32 -3.20 22.32
N THR A 282 15.09 -4.52 22.40
CA THR A 282 16.00 -5.47 23.04
C THR A 282 16.81 -6.21 21.99
N ALA A 283 18.13 -6.09 22.06
CA ALA A 283 19.02 -6.96 21.30
C ALA A 283 18.78 -8.43 21.68
N GLY A 284 18.68 -9.31 20.68
CA GLY A 284 18.66 -10.77 20.87
C GLY A 284 19.99 -11.32 21.37
#